data_AF-A0A3P7Y374-F1
#
_entry.id   AF-A0A3P7Y374-F1
#
_cell.length_a   1.000
_cell.length_b   1.000
_cell.length_c   1.000
_cell.angle_alpha   90.00
_cell.angle_beta   90.00
_cell.angle_gamma   90.00
#
_symmetry.space_group_name_H-M   'P 1'
#
loop_
_entity.id
_entity.type
_entity.pdbx_description
1 polymer ?
#
loop_
_entity_poly.entity_id
_entity_poly.type
_entity_poly.pdbx_seq_one_letter_code
_entity_poly.pdbx_strand_id
1 'polypeptide(L)'
;MVLVEQEAEEPSQVSADSSGSSISMKPGPLLFSAETIKLVERAVPGSSSLDQKVRKLVDTNKKMRKDYEEMEQSIYNQRMIRANHQANAAGHGPSDEANKEAAKQLAELKFKLQEAERENTNHQGNIIRIEGQMKRFKANAETAEKELDEVKTQNRQLKKEVPFDPLTYAVKGIDMHDFEQ
;
A
#
# COMPACT_ATOMS: atom_id res chain seq x y z
N MET A 1 -17.30 -69.97 24.53
CA MET A 1 -17.08 -69.39 23.19
C MET A 1 -18.45 -69.10 22.60
N VAL A 2 -18.67 -67.91 22.03
CA VAL A 2 -19.96 -67.51 21.42
C VAL A 2 -19.68 -67.14 19.96
N LEU A 3 -20.40 -67.77 19.02
CA LEU A 3 -20.27 -67.58 17.57
C LEU A 3 -21.10 -66.38 17.10
N VAL A 4 -20.60 -65.67 16.09
CA VAL A 4 -21.30 -64.55 15.46
C VAL A 4 -21.07 -64.57 13.96
N GLU A 5 -22.14 -64.39 13.18
CA GLU A 5 -22.17 -64.45 11.72
C GLU A 5 -22.29 -63.04 11.09
N GLN A 6 -21.71 -62.87 9.91
CA GLN A 6 -21.69 -61.61 9.15
C GLN A 6 -22.06 -61.85 7.68
N GLU A 7 -23.01 -61.06 7.14
CA GLU A 7 -23.41 -61.06 5.72
C GLU A 7 -22.41 -60.30 4.82
N ALA A 8 -22.32 -60.72 3.56
CA ALA A 8 -21.31 -60.33 2.58
C ALA A 8 -21.81 -59.31 1.54
N GLU A 9 -20.97 -58.32 1.21
CA GLU A 9 -21.09 -57.45 0.03
C GLU A 9 -19.74 -57.44 -0.72
N GLU A 10 -19.80 -57.49 -2.06
CA GLU A 10 -18.71 -57.62 -3.06
C GLU A 10 -18.46 -56.26 -3.79
N PRO A 11 -17.43 -56.08 -4.65
CA PRO A 11 -16.01 -55.91 -4.32
C PRO A 11 -15.46 -54.57 -4.89
N SER A 12 -14.25 -54.15 -4.51
CA SER A 12 -13.50 -53.17 -5.31
C SER A 12 -12.02 -53.51 -5.41
N GLN A 13 -11.54 -53.52 -6.65
CA GLN A 13 -10.19 -53.89 -7.07
C GLN A 13 -9.19 -52.78 -6.76
N VAL A 14 -8.04 -53.13 -6.19
CA VAL A 14 -6.77 -52.40 -6.40
C VAL A 14 -5.56 -53.34 -6.34
N SER A 15 -4.85 -53.33 -7.47
CA SER A 15 -3.40 -53.45 -7.74
C SER A 15 -2.47 -54.23 -6.82
N ALA A 16 -1.79 -55.20 -7.42
CA ALA A 16 -0.72 -56.01 -6.87
C ALA A 16 0.61 -55.25 -6.78
N ASP A 17 1.27 -55.30 -5.62
CA ASP A 17 2.69 -55.68 -5.58
C ASP A 17 3.11 -56.28 -4.22
N SER A 18 3.87 -57.37 -4.33
CA SER A 18 4.76 -58.06 -3.39
C SER A 18 4.39 -58.40 -1.92
N SER A 19 4.25 -59.72 -1.72
CA SER A 19 4.78 -60.51 -0.61
C SER A 19 4.15 -60.38 0.78
N GLY A 20 2.86 -60.69 0.86
CA GLY A 20 2.24 -61.23 2.08
C GLY A 20 1.60 -62.56 1.74
N SER A 21 1.90 -63.62 2.50
CA SER A 21 1.19 -64.90 2.38
C SER A 21 -0.32 -64.64 2.49
N SER A 22 -1.03 -64.69 1.35
CA SER A 22 -2.47 -64.56 1.30
C SER A 22 -3.06 -65.88 1.80
N ILE A 23 -3.10 -66.04 3.11
CA ILE A 23 -3.86 -67.12 3.73
C ILE A 23 -5.32 -66.83 3.39
N SER A 24 -5.85 -67.54 2.39
CA SER A 24 -7.28 -67.62 2.11
C SER A 24 -7.94 -68.31 3.30
N MET A 25 -8.18 -67.54 4.37
CA MET A 25 -8.96 -67.98 5.51
C MET A 25 -10.40 -68.06 5.01
N LYS A 26 -10.93 -69.28 4.91
CA LYS A 26 -12.39 -69.47 4.83
C LYS A 26 -12.99 -68.71 6.03
N PRO A 27 -14.02 -67.86 5.85
CA PRO A 27 -14.62 -67.11 6.95
C PRO A 27 -15.26 -68.09 7.93
N GLY A 28 -14.50 -68.45 8.96
CA GLY A 28 -14.95 -69.19 10.12
C GLY A 28 -15.09 -68.24 11.32
N PRO A 29 -15.84 -68.62 12.35
CA PRO A 29 -16.07 -67.77 13.50
C PRO A 29 -14.74 -67.44 14.21
N LEU A 30 -14.52 -66.15 14.46
CA LEU A 30 -13.34 -65.70 15.20
C LEU A 30 -13.55 -65.99 16.69
N LEU A 31 -12.55 -66.62 17.31
CA LEU A 31 -12.56 -66.96 18.73
C LEU A 31 -11.76 -65.93 19.52
N PHE A 32 -12.43 -65.26 20.47
CA PHE A 32 -11.79 -64.34 21.42
C PHE A 32 -11.56 -65.01 22.77
N SER A 33 -10.45 -64.68 23.43
CA SER A 33 -10.23 -65.08 24.82
C SER A 33 -11.20 -64.35 25.75
N ALA A 34 -11.50 -64.94 26.90
CA ALA A 34 -12.37 -64.31 27.90
C ALA A 34 -11.81 -62.95 28.38
N GLU A 35 -10.48 -62.78 28.37
CA GLU A 35 -9.82 -61.52 28.70
C GLU A 35 -10.05 -60.45 27.62
N THR A 36 -9.93 -60.80 26.34
CA THR A 36 -10.20 -59.88 25.24
C THR A 36 -11.65 -59.39 25.25
N ILE A 37 -12.60 -60.29 25.56
CA ILE A 37 -14.02 -59.94 25.70
C ILE A 37 -14.21 -58.90 26.81
N LYS A 38 -13.61 -59.12 27.99
CA LYS A 38 -13.66 -58.17 29.11
C LYS A 38 -13.09 -56.80 28.74
N LEU A 39 -12.00 -56.77 27.97
CA LEU A 39 -11.40 -55.52 27.49
C LEU A 39 -12.33 -54.76 26.53
N VAL A 40 -12.98 -55.47 25.60
CA VAL A 40 -13.95 -54.87 24.67
C VAL A 40 -15.17 -54.35 25.42
N GLU A 41 -15.68 -55.07 26.41
CA GLU A 41 -16.78 -54.61 27.26
C GLU A 41 -16.44 -53.36 28.07
N ARG A 42 -15.19 -53.26 28.54
CA ARG A 42 -14.70 -52.07 29.25
C ARG A 42 -14.52 -50.87 28.32
N ALA A 43 -14.03 -51.11 27.10
CA ALA A 43 -13.77 -50.06 26.11
C ALA A 43 -15.07 -49.54 25.46
N VAL A 44 -16.08 -50.40 25.29
CA VAL A 44 -17.42 -50.03 24.81
C VAL A 44 -18.49 -50.56 25.79
N PRO A 45 -18.83 -49.77 26.82
CA PRO A 45 -19.87 -50.13 27.78
C PRO A 45 -21.25 -50.27 27.13
N GLY A 46 -22.11 -51.10 27.74
CA GLY A 46 -23.50 -51.32 27.31
C GLY A 46 -23.85 -52.78 27.01
N SER A 47 -25.11 -53.03 26.69
CA SER A 47 -25.70 -54.37 26.49
C SER A 47 -25.71 -54.84 25.02
N SER A 48 -25.00 -54.14 24.12
CA SER A 48 -24.88 -54.54 22.71
C SER A 48 -24.06 -55.83 22.55
N SER A 49 -24.24 -56.52 21.42
CA SER A 49 -23.46 -57.74 21.13
C SER A 49 -21.97 -57.42 21.04
N LEU A 50 -21.14 -58.46 21.20
CA LEU A 50 -19.68 -58.32 21.14
C LEU A 50 -19.22 -57.73 19.80
N ASP A 51 -19.82 -58.13 18.69
CA ASP A 51 -19.46 -57.68 17.33
C ASP A 51 -19.85 -56.24 17.09
N GLN A 52 -20.99 -55.81 17.63
CA GLN A 52 -21.38 -54.40 17.61
C GLN A 52 -20.36 -53.55 18.38
N LYS A 53 -19.81 -54.06 19.49
CA LYS A 53 -18.75 -53.37 20.24
C LYS A 53 -17.42 -53.35 19.47
N VAL A 54 -17.02 -54.48 18.88
CA VAL A 54 -15.80 -54.56 18.06
C VAL A 54 -15.90 -53.63 16.85
N ARG A 55 -17.04 -53.61 16.15
CA ARG A 55 -17.27 -52.70 15.01
C ARG A 55 -17.15 -51.24 15.43
N LYS A 56 -17.78 -50.84 16.55
CA LYS A 56 -17.62 -49.49 17.11
C LYS A 56 -16.17 -49.14 17.44
N LEU A 57 -15.39 -50.08 17.99
CA LEU A 57 -13.96 -49.86 18.26
C LEU A 57 -13.16 -49.65 16.99
N VAL A 58 -13.44 -50.44 15.95
CA VAL A 58 -12.80 -50.28 14.63
C VAL A 58 -13.13 -48.93 14.01
N ASP A 59 -14.41 -48.52 14.03
CA ASP A 59 -14.85 -47.23 13.51
C ASP A 59 -14.21 -46.07 14.28
N THR A 60 -14.16 -46.16 15.60
CA THR A 60 -13.51 -45.16 16.47
C THR A 60 -12.01 -45.11 16.20
N ASN A 61 -11.34 -46.26 16.04
CA ASN A 61 -9.91 -46.31 15.72
C ASN A 61 -9.63 -45.69 14.34
N LYS A 62 -10.46 -45.98 13.33
CA LYS A 62 -10.36 -45.38 12.00
C LYS A 62 -10.53 -43.87 12.05
N LYS A 63 -11.50 -43.37 12.83
CA LYS A 63 -11.70 -41.94 13.05
C LYS A 63 -10.48 -41.31 13.74
N MET A 64 -10.00 -41.92 14.82
CA MET A 64 -8.82 -41.41 15.54
C MET A 64 -7.57 -41.34 14.67
N ARG A 65 -7.35 -42.34 13.80
CA ARG A 65 -6.24 -42.33 12.85
C ARG A 65 -6.35 -41.16 11.87
N LYS A 66 -7.55 -40.94 11.32
CA LYS A 66 -7.80 -39.79 10.44
C LYS A 66 -7.58 -38.46 11.17
N ASP A 67 -8.13 -38.31 12.37
CA ASP A 67 -7.96 -37.10 13.18
C ASP A 67 -6.46 -36.86 13.50
N TYR A 68 -5.68 -37.92 13.71
CA TYR A 68 -4.23 -37.83 13.94
C TYR A 68 -3.48 -37.36 12.68
N GLU A 69 -3.76 -37.93 11.52
CA GLU A 69 -3.16 -37.51 10.24
C GLU A 69 -3.48 -36.04 9.93
N GLU A 70 -4.72 -35.61 10.13
CA GLU A 70 -5.13 -34.22 9.97
C GLU A 70 -4.41 -33.29 10.97
N MET A 71 -4.25 -33.73 12.22
CA MET A 71 -3.52 -32.98 13.24
C MET A 71 -2.03 -32.84 12.89
N GLU A 72 -1.38 -33.90 12.41
CA GLU A 72 0.02 -33.86 11.96
C GLU A 72 0.20 -32.87 10.81
N GLN A 73 -0.69 -32.92 9.81
CA GLN A 73 -0.69 -31.97 8.70
C GLN A 73 -0.91 -30.52 9.19
N SER A 74 -1.83 -30.32 10.13
CA SER A 74 -2.08 -29.00 10.72
C SER A 74 -0.86 -28.46 11.46
N ILE A 75 -0.18 -29.29 12.27
CA ILE A 75 1.06 -28.92 12.97
C ILE A 75 2.18 -28.60 11.97
N TYR A 76 2.33 -29.40 10.91
CA TYR A 76 3.31 -29.15 9.86
C TYR A 76 3.06 -27.81 9.16
N ASN A 77 1.82 -27.56 8.74
CA ASN A 77 1.42 -26.30 8.12
C ASN A 77 1.65 -25.11 9.05
N GLN A 78 1.32 -25.24 10.33
CA GLN A 78 1.51 -24.16 11.31
C GLN A 78 3.00 -23.90 11.61
N ARG A 79 3.85 -24.94 11.58
CA ARG A 79 5.32 -24.79 11.66
C ARG A 79 5.87 -24.07 10.44
N MET A 80 5.41 -24.42 9.24
CA MET A 80 5.79 -23.75 7.99
C MET A 80 5.37 -22.28 7.98
N ILE A 81 4.14 -21.98 8.38
CA ILE A 81 3.64 -20.61 8.49
C ILE A 81 4.46 -19.81 9.51
N ARG A 82 4.74 -20.38 10.70
CA ARG A 82 5.57 -19.71 11.70
C ARG A 82 7.00 -19.49 11.23
N ALA A 83 7.63 -20.46 10.57
CA ALA A 83 8.96 -20.31 10.01
C ALA A 83 8.99 -19.19 8.96
N ASN A 84 7.97 -19.10 8.10
CA ASN A 84 7.86 -18.05 7.09
C ASN A 84 7.60 -16.66 7.71
N HIS A 85 6.76 -16.58 8.74
CA HIS A 85 6.54 -15.34 9.50
C HIS A 85 7.79 -14.91 10.27
N GLN A 86 8.55 -15.86 10.82
CA GLN A 86 9.78 -15.60 11.53
C GLN A 86 10.91 -15.16 10.58
N ALA A 87 10.98 -15.72 9.37
CA ALA A 87 11.87 -15.25 8.29
C ALA A 87 11.49 -13.83 7.82
N ASN A 88 10.20 -13.52 7.68
CA ASN A 88 9.72 -12.17 7.40
C ASN A 88 10.05 -11.18 8.54
N ALA A 89 9.86 -11.57 9.80
CA ALA A 89 10.14 -10.74 10.97
C ALA A 89 11.66 -10.53 11.21
N ALA A 90 12.49 -11.47 10.76
CA ALA A 90 13.95 -11.35 10.74
C ALA A 90 14.49 -10.62 9.49
N GLY A 91 13.62 -9.96 8.72
CA GLY A 91 14.01 -9.08 7.61
C GLY A 91 14.37 -9.79 6.29
N HIS A 92 13.90 -11.03 6.08
CA HIS A 92 14.31 -11.85 4.93
C HIS A 92 13.15 -12.52 4.20
N GLY A 93 11.98 -11.88 4.13
CA GLY A 93 10.93 -12.38 3.26
C GLY A 93 10.23 -11.30 2.44
N PRO A 94 9.37 -11.69 1.49
CA PRO A 94 8.85 -10.81 0.44
C PRO A 94 8.07 -9.59 0.96
N SER A 95 7.56 -9.64 2.20
CA SER A 95 6.93 -8.49 2.86
C SER A 95 7.96 -7.43 3.27
N ASP A 96 9.21 -7.80 3.53
CA ASP A 96 10.27 -6.89 3.96
C ASP A 96 10.81 -6.08 2.78
N GLU A 97 10.91 -6.67 1.59
CA GLU A 97 11.27 -5.95 0.37
C GLU A 97 10.21 -4.92 -0.04
N ALA A 98 8.91 -5.29 0.06
CA ALA A 98 7.83 -4.34 -0.16
C ALA A 98 7.84 -3.18 0.86
N ASN A 99 8.16 -3.47 2.12
CA ASN A 99 8.27 -2.45 3.17
C ASN A 99 9.49 -1.55 2.98
N LYS A 100 10.64 -2.09 2.57
CA LYS A 100 11.85 -1.30 2.23
C LYS A 100 11.60 -0.40 1.02
N GLU A 101 10.95 -0.91 -0.01
CA GLU A 101 10.61 -0.13 -1.20
C GLU A 101 9.61 0.99 -0.86
N ALA A 102 8.60 0.71 -0.03
CA ALA A 102 7.69 1.73 0.47
C ALA A 102 8.42 2.79 1.32
N ALA A 103 9.38 2.39 2.15
CA ALA A 103 10.20 3.32 2.93
C ALA A 103 11.10 4.20 2.05
N LYS A 104 11.65 3.64 0.96
CA LYS A 104 12.44 4.36 -0.03
C LYS A 104 11.60 5.39 -0.79
N GLN A 105 10.41 5.00 -1.25
CA GLN A 105 9.46 5.91 -1.89
C GLN A 105 9.04 7.04 -0.96
N LEU A 106 8.78 6.72 0.32
CA LEU A 106 8.47 7.72 1.33
C LEU A 106 9.63 8.71 1.52
N ALA A 107 10.88 8.23 1.54
CA ALA A 107 12.06 9.09 1.65
C ALA A 107 12.22 10.00 0.42
N GLU A 108 12.00 9.48 -0.78
CA GLU A 108 12.04 10.27 -2.02
C GLU A 108 10.95 11.36 -2.03
N LEU A 109 9.72 11.02 -1.64
CA LEU A 109 8.62 11.98 -1.54
C LEU A 109 8.92 13.07 -0.51
N LYS A 110 9.49 12.72 0.65
CA LYS A 110 9.92 13.70 1.66
C LYS A 110 11.00 14.64 1.13
N PHE A 111 11.97 14.11 0.39
CA PHE A 111 13.01 14.92 -0.23
C PHE A 111 12.44 15.88 -1.27
N LYS A 112 11.57 15.40 -2.17
CA LYS A 112 10.88 16.25 -3.16
C LYS A 112 10.02 17.33 -2.49
N LEU A 113 9.33 16.99 -1.40
CA LEU A 113 8.55 17.96 -0.64
C LEU A 113 9.44 19.06 -0.05
N GLN A 114 10.55 18.70 0.61
CA GLN A 114 11.50 19.67 1.15
C GLN A 114 12.09 20.58 0.07
N GLU A 115 12.41 20.02 -1.10
CA GLU A 115 12.90 20.80 -2.23
C GLU A 115 11.84 21.80 -2.72
N ALA A 116 10.59 21.35 -2.88
CA ALA A 116 9.48 22.21 -3.27
C ALA A 116 9.19 23.31 -2.24
N GLU A 117 9.30 23.01 -0.94
CA GLU A 117 9.17 23.99 0.15
C GLU A 117 10.27 25.06 0.10
N ARG A 118 11.51 24.65 -0.22
CA ARG A 118 12.65 25.55 -0.42
C ARG A 118 12.43 26.46 -1.62
N GLU A 119 12.03 25.90 -2.75
CA GLU A 119 11.73 26.65 -3.98
C GLU A 119 10.59 27.65 -3.76
N ASN A 120 9.52 27.25 -3.08
CA ASN A 120 8.40 28.12 -2.73
C ASN A 120 8.88 29.33 -1.90
N THR A 121 9.72 29.10 -0.89
CA THR A 121 10.30 30.18 -0.07
C THR A 121 11.14 31.15 -0.92
N ASN A 122 11.91 30.63 -1.88
CA ASN A 122 12.68 31.45 -2.82
C ASN A 122 11.75 32.31 -3.71
N HIS A 123 10.72 31.69 -4.28
CA HIS A 123 9.73 32.40 -5.10
C HIS A 123 9.00 33.50 -4.32
N GLN A 124 8.62 33.26 -3.06
CA GLN A 124 8.04 34.28 -2.18
C GLN A 124 9.00 35.47 -2.00
N GLY A 125 10.29 35.22 -1.77
CA GLY A 125 11.29 36.28 -1.70
C GLY A 125 11.45 37.07 -3.00
N ASN A 126 11.33 36.41 -4.16
CA ASN A 126 11.36 37.08 -5.47
C ASN A 126 10.13 37.98 -5.66
N ILE A 127 8.94 37.48 -5.31
CA ILE A 127 7.69 38.25 -5.39
C ILE A 127 7.80 39.53 -4.55
N ILE A 128 8.22 39.44 -3.29
CA ILE A 128 8.38 40.60 -2.41
C ILE A 128 9.31 41.66 -3.03
N ARG A 129 10.43 41.22 -3.62
CA ARG A 129 11.38 42.12 -4.27
C ARG A 129 10.78 42.81 -5.49
N ILE A 130 10.11 42.05 -6.36
CA ILE A 130 9.47 42.57 -7.58
C ILE A 130 8.33 43.53 -7.22
N GLU A 131 7.49 43.18 -6.25
CA GLU A 131 6.44 44.06 -5.75
C GLU A 131 7.01 45.37 -5.20
N GLY A 132 8.14 45.31 -4.49
CA GLY A 132 8.86 46.49 -4.03
C GLY A 132 9.37 47.37 -5.18
N GLN A 133 9.92 46.78 -6.23
CA GLN A 133 10.34 47.52 -7.44
C GLN A 133 9.14 48.15 -8.15
N MET A 134 8.04 47.41 -8.31
CA MET A 134 6.82 47.89 -8.95
C MET A 134 6.24 49.11 -8.22
N LYS A 135 6.23 49.10 -6.88
CA LYS A 135 5.81 50.26 -6.07
C LYS A 135 6.68 51.49 -6.33
N ARG A 136 8.01 51.32 -6.44
CA ARG A 136 8.94 52.42 -6.73
C ARG A 136 8.73 52.98 -8.14
N PHE A 137 8.63 52.11 -9.15
CA PHE A 137 8.39 52.55 -10.53
C PHE A 137 7.05 53.26 -10.68
N LYS A 138 6.01 52.79 -9.98
CA LYS A 138 4.72 53.47 -9.94
C LYS A 138 4.85 54.88 -9.36
N ALA A 139 5.49 55.03 -8.20
CA ALA A 139 5.69 56.35 -7.59
C ALA A 139 6.51 57.30 -8.49
N ASN A 140 7.56 56.79 -9.15
CA ASN A 140 8.36 57.57 -10.09
C ASN A 140 7.52 58.02 -11.31
N ALA A 141 6.67 57.15 -11.84
CA ALA A 141 5.78 57.48 -12.95
C ALA A 141 4.75 58.56 -12.54
N GLU A 142 4.12 58.41 -11.38
CA GLU A 142 3.19 59.41 -10.84
C GLU A 142 3.86 60.79 -10.65
N THR A 143 5.13 60.78 -10.23
CA THR A 143 5.93 62.01 -10.07
C THR A 143 6.22 62.64 -11.42
N ALA A 144 6.65 61.86 -12.41
CA ALA A 144 6.94 62.32 -13.76
C ALA A 144 5.68 62.85 -14.48
N GLU A 145 4.51 62.24 -14.26
CA GLU A 145 3.23 62.75 -14.77
C GLU A 145 2.90 64.12 -14.18
N LYS A 146 3.12 64.31 -12.87
CA LYS A 146 2.93 65.61 -12.22
C LYS A 146 3.88 66.67 -12.76
N GLU A 147 5.17 66.36 -12.89
CA GLU A 147 6.18 67.27 -13.47
C GLU A 147 5.83 67.65 -14.92
N LEU A 148 5.36 66.69 -15.72
CA LEU A 148 4.90 66.94 -17.09
C LEU A 148 3.73 67.93 -17.13
N ASP A 149 2.76 67.78 -16.22
CA ASP A 149 1.61 68.68 -16.15
C ASP A 149 1.98 70.08 -15.67
N GLU A 150 2.96 70.20 -14.76
CA GLU A 150 3.54 71.48 -14.34
C GLU A 150 4.24 72.19 -15.52
N VAL A 151 5.09 71.47 -16.27
CA VAL A 151 5.77 72.01 -17.46
C VAL A 151 4.77 72.43 -18.54
N LYS A 152 3.72 71.62 -18.79
CA LYS A 152 2.64 72.00 -19.72
C LYS A 152 1.92 73.27 -19.28
N THR A 153 1.70 73.43 -17.98
CA THR A 153 1.04 74.61 -17.42
C THR A 153 1.92 75.85 -17.59
N GLN A 154 3.20 75.76 -17.25
CA GLN A 154 4.18 76.84 -17.44
C GLN A 154 4.31 77.20 -18.93
N ASN A 155 4.37 76.22 -19.83
CA ASN A 155 4.44 76.46 -21.27
C ASN A 155 3.20 77.24 -21.78
N ARG A 156 2.01 76.90 -21.28
CA ARG A 156 0.77 77.63 -21.60
C ARG A 156 0.75 79.06 -21.03
N GLN A 157 1.32 79.28 -19.85
CA GLN A 157 1.43 80.62 -19.25
C GLN A 157 2.43 81.49 -20.02
N LEU A 158 3.63 80.97 -20.30
CA LEU A 158 4.65 81.68 -21.09
C LEU A 158 4.13 82.07 -22.48
N LYS A 159 3.38 81.18 -23.15
CA LYS A 159 2.75 81.49 -24.44
C LYS A 159 1.70 82.61 -24.36
N LYS A 160 1.11 82.86 -23.19
CA LYS A 160 0.19 84.00 -22.97
C LYS A 160 0.94 85.29 -22.66
N GLU A 161 2.03 85.19 -21.89
CA GLU A 161 2.85 86.34 -21.49
C GLU A 161 3.80 86.83 -22.60
N VAL A 162 4.17 85.94 -23.51
CA VAL A 162 4.91 86.23 -24.73
C VAL A 162 3.98 85.99 -25.92
N PRO A 163 2.97 86.86 -26.16
CA PRO A 163 2.23 86.80 -27.41
C PRO A 163 3.25 87.00 -28.53
N PHE A 164 3.30 86.05 -29.46
CA PHE A 164 4.06 86.19 -30.70
C PHE A 164 3.40 87.31 -31.51
N ASP A 165 3.83 88.54 -31.26
CA ASP A 165 3.44 89.71 -32.00
C ASP A 165 4.64 90.12 -32.88
N PRO A 166 4.61 89.83 -34.20
CA PRO A 166 5.71 90.12 -35.12
C PRO A 166 6.17 91.58 -35.06
N LEU A 167 5.29 92.50 -34.68
CA LEU A 167 5.60 93.92 -34.52
C LEU A 167 6.44 94.22 -33.28
N THR A 168 6.29 93.47 -32.18
CA THR A 168 7.10 93.68 -30.97
C THR A 168 8.56 93.23 -31.12
N TYR A 169 8.84 92.21 -31.94
CA TYR A 169 10.20 91.78 -32.25
C TYR A 169 10.88 92.71 -33.26
N ALA A 170 10.14 93.22 -34.25
CA ALA A 170 10.63 94.23 -35.18
C ALA A 170 11.02 95.56 -34.49
N VAL A 171 10.32 95.96 -33.42
CA VAL A 171 10.62 97.18 -32.65
C VAL A 171 11.83 97.02 -31.72
N LYS A 172 12.20 95.78 -31.33
CA LYS A 172 13.38 95.50 -30.49
C LYS A 172 14.68 95.29 -31.27
N GLY A 173 14.67 95.36 -32.60
CA GLY A 173 15.89 95.24 -33.42
C GLY A 173 16.57 93.87 -33.35
N ILE A 174 15.85 92.82 -32.96
CA ILE A 174 16.34 91.44 -32.99
C ILE A 174 15.95 90.89 -34.36
N ASP A 175 16.92 90.82 -35.28
CA ASP A 175 16.71 90.27 -36.61
C ASP A 175 16.29 88.79 -36.52
N MET A 176 15.20 88.44 -37.20
CA MET A 176 14.62 87.09 -37.21
C MET A 176 15.54 86.02 -37.82
N HIS A 177 16.71 86.39 -38.35
CA HIS A 177 17.67 85.45 -38.93
C HIS A 177 18.48 84.64 -37.89
N ASP A 178 18.51 85.05 -36.63
CA ASP A 178 19.31 84.37 -35.59
C ASP A 178 18.63 83.13 -34.96
N PHE A 179 17.37 82.81 -35.32
CA PHE A 179 16.61 81.70 -34.72
C PHE A 179 16.48 80.44 -35.60
N GLU A 180 17.03 80.44 -36.82
CA GLU A 180 17.00 79.30 -37.77
C GLU A 180 18.36 78.60 -37.97
N GLN A 181 19.13 78.36 -36.89
CA GLN A 181 20.24 77.40 -36.89
C GLN A 181 20.18 76.43 -35.72
#